data_AF-A0A2Z4GYF6-F1
#
_entry.id   AF-A0A2Z4GYF6-F1
#
_cell.length_a   1.000
_cell.length_b   1.000
_cell.length_c   1.000
_cell.angle_alpha   90.00
_cell.angle_beta   90.00
_cell.angle_gamma   90.00
#
_symmetry.space_group_name_H-M   'P 1'
#
loop_
_entity.id
_entity.type
_entity.pdbx_description
1 polymer ?
#
loop_
_entity_poly.entity_id
_entity_poly.type
_entity_poly.pdbx_seq_one_letter_code
_entity_poly.pdbx_strand_id
1 'polypeptide(L)' 'MGYWDADYQIKHTDVSAMFRMTPQKGVDPVECAAAIAGESSTATWTVVWTDL' A
#
# COMPACT_ATOMS: atom_id res chain seq x y z
N MET A 1 3.48 7.66 5.12
CA MET A 1 2.98 6.27 5.19
C MET A 1 3.81 5.44 4.21
N GLY A 2 4.60 4.49 4.70
CA GLY A 2 5.64 3.79 3.94
C GLY A 2 5.14 2.68 3.00
N TYR A 3 3.90 2.79 2.49
CA TYR A 3 3.24 1.74 1.69
C TYR A 3 3.22 2.05 0.18
N TRP A 4 3.91 3.10 -0.25
CA TRP A 4 4.24 3.36 -1.65
C TRP A 4 5.73 3.67 -1.75
N ASP A 5 6.42 2.91 -2.59
CA ASP A 5 7.83 3.09 -2.90
C ASP A 5 8.07 2.71 -4.37
N ALA A 6 8.42 3.71 -5.20
CA ALA A 6 8.67 3.51 -6.63
C ALA A 6 10.04 2.87 -6.91
N ASP A 7 10.96 2.91 -5.94
CA ASP A 7 12.32 2.39 -6.07
C ASP A 7 12.48 1.01 -5.41
N TYR A 8 11.40 0.45 -4.84
CA TYR A 8 11.42 -0.86 -4.20
C TYR A 8 11.92 -1.95 -5.14
N GLN A 9 13.02 -2.60 -4.76
CA GLN A 9 13.58 -3.72 -5.51
C GLN A 9 12.92 -5.02 -5.05
N ILE A 10 12.11 -5.62 -5.94
CA ILE A 10 11.41 -6.88 -5.68
C ILE A 10 12.41 -7.99 -5.36
N LYS A 11 12.21 -8.69 -4.24
CA LYS A 11 13.04 -9.82 -3.83
C LYS A 11 12.42 -11.12 -4.34
N HIS A 12 13.25 -12.15 -4.51
CA HIS A 12 12.81 -13.48 -4.93
C HIS A 12 11.89 -14.19 -3.92
N THR A 13 11.90 -13.73 -2.67
CA THR A 13 11.05 -14.25 -1.58
C THR A 13 9.70 -13.53 -1.47
N ASP A 14 9.50 -12.44 -2.21
CA ASP A 14 8.28 -11.63 -2.10
C ASP A 14 7.10 -12.30 -2.83
N VAL A 15 5.91 -12.17 -2.26
CA VAL A 15 4.66 -12.53 -2.95
C VAL A 15 4.17 -11.32 -3.74
N SER A 16 4.21 -11.41 -5.07
CA SER A 16 3.72 -10.35 -5.96
C SER A 16 2.22 -10.50 -6.24
N ALA A 17 1.47 -9.41 -6.11
CA ALA A 17 0.05 -9.35 -6.45
C ALA A 17 -0.22 -8.20 -7.43
N MET A 18 -1.06 -8.43 -8.44
CA MET A 18 -1.49 -7.41 -9.40
C MET A 18 -2.99 -7.18 -9.28
N PHE A 19 -3.39 -5.94 -9.03
CA PHE A 19 -4.78 -5.56 -8.87
C PHE A 19 -5.24 -4.69 -10.04
N ARG A 20 -6.46 -4.96 -10.53
CA ARG A 20 -7.23 -3.94 -11.25
C ARG A 20 -8.05 -3.18 -10.21
N MET A 21 -7.73 -1.91 -10.03
CA MET A 21 -8.45 -1.02 -9.12
C MET A 21 -9.06 0.14 -9.89
N THR A 22 -10.19 0.63 -9.40
CA THR A 22 -10.86 1.83 -9.89
C THR A 22 -10.98 2.79 -8.71
N PRO A 23 -10.05 3.74 -8.55
CA PRO A 23 -10.16 4.75 -7.50
C PRO A 23 -11.47 5.51 -7.62
N GLN A 24 -12.05 5.89 -6.48
CA GLN A 24 -13.21 6.77 -6.46
C GLN A 24 -12.85 8.15 -7.01
N LYS A 25 -13.85 8.91 -7.48
CA LYS A 25 -13.63 10.26 -8.02
C LYS A 25 -12.94 11.14 -6.97
N GLY A 26 -11.78 11.70 -7.32
CA GLY A 26 -11.01 12.59 -6.45
C GLY A 26 -9.99 11.87 -5.54
N VAL A 27 -9.94 10.53 -5.57
CA VAL A 27 -8.90 9.76 -4.90
C VAL A 27 -7.71 9.60 -5.84
N ASP A 28 -6.51 9.88 -5.34
CA ASP A 28 -5.28 9.70 -6.11
C ASP A 28 -4.99 8.20 -6.33
N PRO A 29 -4.61 7.77 -7.54
CA PRO A 29 -4.32 6.36 -7.80
C PRO A 29 -3.16 5.78 -6.97
N VAL A 30 -2.13 6.57 -6.66
CA VAL A 30 -1.00 6.13 -5.82
C VAL A 30 -1.45 5.98 -4.38
N GLU A 31 -2.26 6.91 -3.87
CA GLU A 31 -2.88 6.77 -2.54
C GLU A 31 -3.76 5.52 -2.47
N CYS A 32 -4.56 5.24 -3.50
CA CYS A 32 -5.37 4.02 -3.58
C CYS A 32 -4.52 2.74 -3.57
N ALA A 33 -3.40 2.72 -4.30
CA ALA A 33 -2.45 1.60 -4.25
C ALA A 33 -1.81 1.43 -2.87
N ALA A 34 -1.38 2.54 -2.25
CA ALA A 34 -0.77 2.54 -0.93
C ALA A 34 -1.75 2.04 0.15
N ALA A 35 -3.03 2.41 0.04
CA ALA A 35 -4.08 1.93 0.94
C ALA A 35 -4.30 0.42 0.78
N ILE A 36 -4.33 -0.11 -0.45
CA ILE A 36 -4.42 -1.56 -0.70
C ILE A 36 -3.21 -2.27 -0.08
N ALA A 37 -1.99 -1.78 -0.34
CA ALA A 37 -0.77 -2.37 0.20
C ALA A 37 -0.72 -2.33 1.74
N GLY A 38 -1.13 -1.21 2.33
CA GLY A 38 -1.20 -1.03 3.78
C GLY A 38 -2.19 -1.97 4.44
N GLU A 39 -3.46 -1.92 4.06
CA GLU A 39 -4.56 -2.67 4.71
C GLU A 39 -4.54 -4.18 4.39
N SER A 40 -3.79 -4.60 3.36
CA SER A 40 -3.52 -6.03 3.09
C SER A 40 -2.22 -6.53 3.74
N SER A 41 -1.53 -5.69 4.50
CA SER A 41 -0.33 -6.07 5.25
C SER A 41 -0.44 -5.70 6.73
N THR A 42 -0.27 -4.42 7.08
CA THR A 42 -0.02 -3.97 8.46
C THR A 42 -0.63 -2.62 8.82
N ALA A 43 -1.13 -1.85 7.85
CA ALA A 43 -1.71 -0.53 8.13
C ALA A 43 -3.11 -0.63 8.74
N THR A 44 -3.52 0.46 9.35
CA THR A 44 -4.94 0.75 9.64
C THR A 44 -5.23 2.23 9.40
N TRP A 45 -6.49 2.64 9.52
CA TRP A 45 -7.01 3.96 9.15
C TRP A 45 -6.44 5.16 9.94
N THR A 46 -5.73 4.90 11.04
CA THR A 46 -5.00 5.91 11.81
C THR A 46 -3.72 5.32 12.36
N VAL A 47 -2.75 6.18 12.68
CA VAL A 47 -1.47 5.75 13.24
C VAL A 47 -1.69 5.07 14.59
N VAL A 48 -1.06 3.90 14.75
CA VAL A 48 -0.97 3.20 16.02
C VAL A 48 0.48 3.26 16.50
N TRP A 49 0.68 3.62 17.77
CA TRP A 49 2.03 3.83 18.32
C TRP A 49 2.83 2.53 18.47
N THR A 50 2.15 1.38 18.43
CA THR A 50 2.75 0.05 18.58
C THR A 50 3.66 -0.36 17.42
N ASP A 51 3.68 0.42 16.34
CA ASP A 51 4.55 0.20 15.17
C ASP A 51 5.97 0.79 15.35
N LEU A 52 6.20 1.57 16.42
CA LEU A 52 7.47 2.26 16.74
C LEU A 52 8.47 1.41 17.53
#